data_AF-A0AAV4ES98-F1
#
_entry.id   AF-A0AAV4ES98-F1
#
_cell.length_a   1.000
_cell.length_b   1.000
_cell.length_c   1.000
_cell.angle_alpha   90.00
_cell.angle_beta   90.00
_cell.angle_gamma   90.00
#
_symmetry.space_group_name_H-M   'P 1'
#
loop_
_entity.id
_entity.type
_entity.pdbx_description
1 polymer ?
#
loop_
_entity_poly.entity_id
_entity_poly.type
_entity_poly.pdbx_seq_one_letter_code
_entity_poly.pdbx_strand_id
1 'polypeptide(L)'
;MLTVRDLGFMLNKILFNRSQTLVNSSQTLVNRSQTLVNMSQTIVNRSQTSVNRPQTIVNRSQTIVNRSKTIVNRSQTIVNRSQTRLLSTGLRLLSTGLRLLSTGLRLLSTGLKLLSTGLRLLSTGLTLLSTGLRLLSTGLRLLSTGLRLLSTGLRLLSTGLRLLSTGLRLLSTGLDSDSCQQVSDFCQQVSDYCQQVSDYCQQVSDSGQQVSDYCQQVSDYCQQVSSSIVQSQGNVDIKMHQSLL
;
A
#
# COMPACT_ATOMS: atom_id res chain seq x y z
N MET A 1 101.05 104.63 44.97
CA MET A 1 100.77 103.40 45.74
C MET A 1 99.26 103.35 45.94
N LEU A 2 98.44 102.53 45.28
CA LEU A 2 98.62 101.35 44.43
C LEU A 2 99.51 101.55 43.18
N THR A 3 100.10 100.46 42.64
CA THR A 3 100.94 100.50 41.43
C THR A 3 100.15 100.06 40.19
N VAL A 4 100.53 100.51 38.98
CA VAL A 4 99.87 100.14 37.70
C VAL A 4 99.75 98.60 37.53
N ARG A 5 100.68 97.85 38.15
CA ARG A 5 100.71 96.39 38.17
C ARG A 5 99.54 95.76 38.96
N ASP A 6 99.11 96.39 40.05
CA ASP A 6 97.99 95.93 40.90
C ASP A 6 96.64 96.12 40.19
N LEU A 7 96.48 97.22 39.46
CA LEU A 7 95.29 97.48 38.65
C LEU A 7 95.16 96.48 37.49
N GLY A 8 96.27 96.16 36.82
CA GLY A 8 96.31 95.16 35.75
C GLY A 8 95.96 93.75 36.22
N PHE A 9 96.40 93.36 37.42
CA PHE A 9 96.05 92.06 38.01
C PHE A 9 94.56 91.96 38.39
N MET A 10 93.98 93.01 38.99
CA MET A 10 92.55 93.05 39.28
C MET A 10 91.69 93.01 38.02
N LEU A 11 92.06 93.76 36.98
CA LEU A 11 91.36 93.74 35.69
C LEU A 11 91.39 92.35 35.06
N ASN A 12 92.54 91.66 35.09
CA ASN A 12 92.70 90.31 34.56
C ASN A 12 91.87 89.28 35.34
N LYS A 13 91.81 89.38 36.68
CA LYS A 13 90.95 88.52 37.52
C LYS A 13 89.46 88.73 37.24
N ILE A 14 89.02 89.99 37.03
CA ILE A 14 87.64 90.30 36.64
C ILE A 14 87.32 89.72 35.26
N LEU A 15 88.21 89.91 34.29
CA LEU A 15 88.06 89.37 32.93
C LEU A 15 88.02 87.83 32.94
N PHE A 16 88.89 87.18 33.73
CA PHE A 16 88.92 85.73 33.90
C PHE A 16 87.64 85.19 34.56
N ASN A 17 87.20 85.79 35.67
CA ASN A 17 85.94 85.40 36.33
C ASN A 17 84.75 85.57 35.39
N ARG A 18 84.70 86.68 34.63
CA ARG A 18 83.65 86.92 33.64
C ARG A 18 83.71 85.91 32.50
N SER A 19 84.90 85.50 32.06
CA SER A 19 85.07 84.44 31.04
C SER A 19 84.57 83.08 31.54
N GLN A 20 84.85 82.69 32.79
CA GLN A 20 84.33 81.45 33.36
C GLN A 20 82.81 81.48 33.52
N THR A 21 82.24 82.60 33.94
CA THR A 21 80.77 82.76 33.99
C THR A 21 80.17 82.59 32.61
N LEU A 22 80.76 83.21 31.57
CA LEU A 22 80.30 83.06 30.18
C LEU A 22 80.42 81.60 29.69
N VAL A 23 81.52 80.90 30.01
CA VAL A 23 81.70 79.48 29.69
C VAL A 23 80.64 78.63 30.38
N ASN A 24 80.41 78.82 31.68
CA ASN A 24 79.40 78.08 32.43
C ASN A 24 77.97 78.33 31.92
N SER A 25 77.65 79.58 31.55
CA SER A 25 76.38 79.91 30.89
C SER A 25 76.26 79.23 29.52
N SER A 26 77.34 79.19 28.73
CA SER A 26 77.34 78.52 27.43
C SER A 26 77.13 77.00 27.56
N GLN A 27 77.78 76.34 28.52
CA GLN A 27 77.58 74.91 28.77
C GLN A 27 76.14 74.61 29.22
N THR A 28 75.57 75.48 30.04
CA THR A 28 74.16 75.37 30.46
C THR A 28 73.22 75.51 29.27
N LEU A 29 73.48 76.46 28.36
CA LEU A 29 72.71 76.61 27.12
C LEU A 29 72.85 75.39 26.21
N VAL A 30 74.06 74.83 26.06
CA VAL A 30 74.30 73.59 25.29
C VAL A 30 73.50 72.44 25.89
N ASN A 31 73.58 72.20 27.20
CA ASN A 31 72.85 71.12 27.87
C ASN A 31 71.32 71.28 27.72
N ARG A 32 70.81 72.50 27.82
CA ARG A 32 69.38 72.79 27.57
C ARG A 32 69.01 72.55 26.11
N SER A 33 69.87 72.93 25.15
CA SER A 33 69.62 72.70 23.73
C SER A 33 69.56 71.20 23.40
N GLN A 34 70.46 70.38 23.97
CA GLN A 34 70.43 68.93 23.82
C GLN A 34 69.15 68.31 24.39
N THR A 35 68.69 68.82 25.54
CA THR A 35 67.43 68.37 26.15
C THR A 35 66.24 68.69 25.25
N LEU A 36 66.20 69.90 24.69
CA LEU A 36 65.15 70.31 23.74
C LEU A 36 65.18 69.47 22.46
N VAL A 37 66.36 69.14 21.93
CA VAL A 37 66.52 68.23 20.79
C VAL A 37 65.96 66.84 21.13
N ASN A 38 66.31 66.26 22.27
CA ASN A 38 65.82 64.94 22.69
C ASN A 38 64.28 64.93 22.88
N MET A 39 63.72 66.00 23.45
CA MET A 39 62.28 66.19 23.57
C MET A 39 61.61 66.29 22.21
N SER A 40 62.20 67.05 21.27
CA SER A 40 61.69 67.19 19.91
C SER A 40 61.66 65.85 19.17
N GLN A 41 62.71 65.02 19.30
CA GLN A 41 62.76 63.69 18.70
C GLN A 41 61.66 62.78 19.28
N THR A 42 61.40 62.87 20.59
CA THR A 42 60.33 62.13 21.24
C THR A 42 58.95 62.54 20.71
N ILE A 43 58.73 63.85 20.53
CA ILE A 43 57.48 64.39 19.95
C ILE A 43 57.31 63.91 18.51
N VAL A 44 58.37 63.96 17.69
CA VAL A 44 58.36 63.44 16.31
C VAL A 44 58.00 61.95 16.29
N ASN A 45 58.67 61.12 17.10
CA ASN A 45 58.39 59.68 17.16
C ASN A 45 56.93 59.38 17.58
N ARG A 46 56.40 60.13 18.56
CA ARG A 46 54.99 60.02 18.96
C ARG A 46 54.05 60.47 17.86
N SER A 47 54.36 61.56 17.17
CA SER A 47 53.55 62.05 16.04
C SER A 47 53.50 61.03 14.90
N GLN A 48 54.63 60.39 14.55
CA GLN A 48 54.67 59.32 13.56
C GLN A 48 53.81 58.12 13.98
N THR A 49 53.84 57.76 15.26
CA THR A 49 53.00 56.69 15.80
C THR A 49 51.51 57.05 15.73
N SER A 50 51.16 58.30 16.06
CA SER A 50 49.79 58.80 15.96
C SER A 50 49.28 58.85 14.52
N VAL A 51 50.15 59.13 13.53
CA VAL A 51 49.81 59.12 12.11
C VAL A 51 49.67 57.68 11.57
N ASN A 52 50.53 56.75 11.98
CA ASN A 52 50.53 55.37 11.48
C ASN A 52 49.40 54.49 12.06
N ARG A 53 48.92 54.79 13.28
CA ARG A 53 47.85 54.02 13.95
C ARG A 53 46.54 54.00 13.18
N PRO A 54 45.97 55.15 12.73
CA PRO A 54 44.77 55.18 11.91
C PRO A 54 44.89 54.34 10.64
N GLN A 55 46.03 54.38 9.93
CA GLN A 55 46.25 53.56 8.73
C GLN A 55 46.17 52.06 9.06
N THR A 56 46.77 51.63 10.17
CA THR A 56 46.68 50.23 10.62
C THR A 56 45.24 49.84 10.97
N ILE A 57 44.49 50.74 11.61
CA ILE A 57 43.08 50.51 11.96
C ILE A 57 42.23 50.38 10.68
N VAL A 58 42.43 51.25 9.68
CA VAL A 58 41.74 51.18 8.38
C VAL A 58 42.08 49.89 7.64
N ASN A 59 43.34 49.47 7.62
CA ASN A 59 43.72 48.21 6.97
C ASN A 59 43.08 46.99 7.66
N ARG A 60 43.01 47.01 8.99
CA ARG A 60 42.32 45.96 9.77
C ARG A 60 40.82 45.98 9.55
N SER A 61 40.18 47.15 9.51
CA SER A 61 38.74 47.26 9.25
C SER A 61 38.41 46.78 7.83
N GLN A 62 39.21 47.12 6.83
CA GLN A 62 39.05 46.62 5.47
C GLN A 62 39.17 45.08 5.40
N THR A 63 40.13 44.51 6.13
CA THR A 63 40.28 43.05 6.24
C THR A 63 39.04 42.41 6.88
N ILE A 64 38.50 43.00 7.94
CA ILE A 64 37.28 42.52 8.61
C ILE A 64 36.08 42.59 7.66
N VAL A 65 35.92 43.69 6.92
CA VAL A 65 34.85 43.85 5.90
C VAL A 65 34.97 42.81 4.78
N ASN A 66 36.19 42.55 4.30
CA ASN A 66 36.39 41.52 3.27
C ASN A 66 36.07 40.11 3.79
N ARG A 67 36.42 39.82 5.04
CA ARG A 67 36.08 38.56 5.71
C ARG A 67 34.58 38.44 5.94
N SER A 68 33.90 39.50 6.36
CA SER A 68 32.45 39.47 6.57
C SER A 68 31.70 39.23 5.26
N LYS A 69 32.09 39.90 4.16
CA LYS A 69 31.56 39.61 2.81
C LYS A 69 31.73 38.14 2.42
N THR A 70 32.91 37.58 2.68
CA THR A 70 33.19 36.16 2.38
C THR A 70 32.28 35.23 3.20
N ILE A 71 32.08 35.53 4.49
CA ILE A 71 31.20 34.74 5.37
C ILE A 71 29.75 34.80 4.88
N VAL A 72 29.26 35.98 4.51
CA VAL A 72 27.90 36.17 3.96
C VAL A 72 27.72 35.40 2.65
N ASN A 73 28.70 35.44 1.74
CA ASN A 73 28.61 34.68 0.49
C ASN A 73 28.60 33.17 0.74
N ARG A 74 29.40 32.69 1.70
CA ARG A 74 29.42 31.28 2.09
C ARG A 74 28.11 30.85 2.75
N SER A 75 27.54 31.67 3.63
CA SER A 75 26.26 31.35 4.26
C SER A 75 25.14 31.26 3.22
N GLN A 76 25.06 32.22 2.28
CA GLN A 76 24.10 32.16 1.19
C GLN A 76 24.24 30.90 0.34
N THR A 77 25.49 30.52 0.02
CA THR A 77 25.76 29.29 -0.75
C THR A 77 25.32 28.04 0.00
N ILE A 78 25.54 27.97 1.32
CA ILE A 78 25.12 26.85 2.15
C ILE A 78 23.59 26.76 2.19
N VAL A 79 22.90 27.88 2.38
CA VAL A 79 21.43 27.95 2.38
C VAL A 79 20.85 27.51 1.04
N ASN A 80 21.41 27.98 -0.08
CA ASN A 80 20.94 27.58 -1.40
C ASN A 80 21.15 26.07 -1.64
N ARG A 81 22.30 25.51 -1.21
CA ARG A 81 22.58 24.07 -1.31
C ARG A 81 21.67 23.22 -0.42
N SER A 82 21.32 23.71 0.78
CA SER A 82 20.41 22.97 1.66
C SER A 82 18.99 22.97 1.12
N GLN A 83 18.49 24.11 0.63
CA GLN A 83 17.18 24.23 0.01
C GLN A 83 17.04 23.32 -1.23
N THR A 84 18.00 23.39 -2.16
CA THR A 84 18.01 22.52 -3.36
C THR A 84 18.06 21.04 -2.99
N ARG A 85 18.86 20.65 -1.99
CA ARG A 85 18.89 19.27 -1.50
C ARG A 85 17.53 18.84 -0.94
N LEU A 86 16.93 19.62 -0.05
CA LEU A 86 15.63 19.32 0.55
C LEU A 86 14.55 19.17 -0.52
N LEU A 87 14.52 20.08 -1.49
CA LEU A 87 13.58 20.03 -2.60
C LEU A 87 13.78 18.76 -3.45
N SER A 88 15.03 18.43 -3.78
CA SER A 88 15.36 17.21 -4.54
C SER A 88 14.98 15.93 -3.80
N THR A 89 15.18 15.88 -2.48
CA THR A 89 14.76 14.73 -1.65
C THR A 89 13.25 14.63 -1.56
N GLY A 90 12.55 15.75 -1.39
CA GLY A 90 11.09 15.79 -1.37
C GLY A 90 10.48 15.32 -2.69
N LEU A 91 11.00 15.79 -3.83
CA LEU A 91 10.57 15.35 -5.16
C LEU A 91 10.84 13.86 -5.40
N ARG A 92 11.98 13.33 -4.94
CA ARG A 92 12.27 11.90 -5.03
C ARG A 92 11.31 11.08 -4.20
N LEU A 93 11.02 11.49 -2.96
CA LEU A 93 10.05 10.82 -2.09
C LEU A 93 8.65 10.82 -2.71
N LEU A 94 8.21 11.96 -3.23
CA LEU A 94 6.93 12.07 -3.94
C LEU A 94 6.89 11.13 -5.15
N SER A 95 7.93 11.13 -5.98
CA SER A 95 8.04 10.22 -7.13
C SER A 95 7.98 8.75 -6.71
N THR A 96 8.69 8.36 -5.65
CA THR A 96 8.61 6.99 -5.12
C THR A 96 7.23 6.65 -4.58
N GLY A 97 6.58 7.58 -3.88
CA GLY A 97 5.20 7.41 -3.39
C GLY A 97 4.19 7.23 -4.52
N LEU A 98 4.29 8.03 -5.58
CA LEU A 98 3.46 7.90 -6.77
C LEU A 98 3.69 6.58 -7.50
N ARG A 99 4.95 6.10 -7.59
CA ARG A 99 5.25 4.79 -8.16
C ARG A 99 4.65 3.66 -7.34
N LEU A 100 4.75 3.72 -6.00
CA LEU A 100 4.14 2.74 -5.11
C LEU A 100 2.61 2.72 -5.25
N LEU A 101 1.99 3.89 -5.29
CA LEU A 101 0.55 4.03 -5.52
C LEU A 101 0.15 3.42 -6.87
N SER A 102 0.87 3.74 -7.94
CA SER A 102 0.64 3.15 -9.26
C SER A 102 0.77 1.63 -9.26
N THR A 103 1.79 1.07 -8.59
CA THR A 103 1.93 -0.39 -8.46
C THR A 103 0.79 -1.00 -7.64
N GLY A 104 0.36 -0.35 -6.56
CA GLY A 104 -0.77 -0.80 -5.75
C GLY A 104 -2.08 -0.82 -6.54
N LEU A 105 -2.35 0.22 -7.33
CA LEU A 105 -3.51 0.28 -8.22
C LEU A 105 -3.47 -0.80 -9.31
N ARG A 106 -2.29 -1.09 -9.88
CA ARG A 106 -2.13 -2.20 -10.84
C ARG A 106 -2.42 -3.56 -10.20
N LEU A 107 -1.92 -3.80 -8.99
CA LEU A 107 -2.18 -5.03 -8.24
C LEU A 107 -3.67 -5.19 -7.93
N LEU A 108 -4.32 -4.11 -7.48
CA LEU A 108 -5.76 -4.09 -7.25
C LEU A 108 -6.54 -4.41 -8.52
N SER A 109 -6.18 -3.79 -9.65
CA SER A 109 -6.80 -4.07 -10.95
C SER A 109 -6.63 -5.54 -11.36
N THR A 110 -5.44 -6.12 -11.19
CA THR A 110 -5.21 -7.54 -11.48
C THR A 110 -6.01 -8.46 -10.55
N GLY A 111 -6.10 -8.13 -9.26
CA GLY A 111 -6.89 -8.90 -8.29
C GLY A 111 -8.38 -8.88 -8.61
N LEU A 112 -8.92 -7.71 -9.00
CA LEU A 112 -10.31 -7.59 -9.43
C LEU A 112 -10.59 -8.36 -10.73
N LYS A 113 -9.67 -8.37 -11.69
CA LYS A 113 -9.79 -9.20 -12.90
C LYS A 113 -9.84 -10.68 -12.56
N LEU A 114 -8.96 -11.15 -11.67
CA LEU A 114 -8.97 -12.55 -11.21
C LEU A 114 -10.29 -12.90 -10.52
N LEU A 115 -10.81 -12.02 -9.65
CA LEU A 115 -12.11 -12.20 -9.03
C LEU A 115 -13.23 -12.29 -10.08
N SER A 116 -13.25 -11.39 -11.07
CA SER A 116 -14.22 -11.39 -12.17
C SER A 116 -14.16 -12.70 -12.98
N THR A 117 -12.96 -13.23 -13.24
CA THR A 117 -12.80 -14.54 -13.90
C THR A 117 -13.27 -15.71 -13.02
N GLY A 118 -12.98 -15.68 -11.71
CA GLY A 118 -13.42 -16.71 -10.77
C GLY A 118 -14.95 -16.77 -10.66
N LEU A 119 -15.61 -15.60 -10.62
CA LEU A 119 -17.06 -15.51 -10.62
C LEU A 119 -17.69 -16.05 -11.91
N ARG A 120 -17.07 -15.81 -13.08
CA ARG A 120 -17.52 -16.42 -14.36
C ARG A 120 -17.44 -17.93 -14.30
N LEU A 121 -16.31 -18.47 -13.84
CA LEU A 121 -16.13 -19.92 -13.71
C LEU A 121 -17.18 -20.52 -12.77
N LEU A 122 -17.45 -19.87 -11.63
CA LEU A 122 -18.49 -20.30 -10.70
C LEU A 122 -19.89 -20.29 -11.34
N SER A 123 -20.25 -19.22 -12.05
CA SER A 123 -21.52 -19.14 -12.79
C SER A 123 -21.64 -20.23 -13.86
N THR A 124 -20.57 -20.49 -14.62
CA THR A 124 -20.55 -21.60 -15.59
C THR A 124 -20.67 -22.98 -14.92
N GLY A 125 -20.03 -23.19 -13.77
CA GLY A 125 -20.16 -24.43 -13.00
C GLY A 125 -21.58 -24.65 -12.49
N LEU A 126 -22.23 -23.60 -11.98
CA LEU A 126 -23.61 -23.68 -11.50
C LEU A 126 -24.61 -23.94 -12.62
N THR A 127 -24.41 -23.35 -13.80
CA THR A 127 -25.26 -23.63 -14.97
C THR A 127 -25.11 -25.07 -15.45
N LEU A 128 -23.88 -25.59 -15.51
CA LEU A 128 -23.63 -27.01 -15.82
C LEU A 128 -24.30 -27.94 -14.78
N LEU A 129 -24.15 -27.65 -13.49
CA LEU A 129 -24.81 -28.43 -12.44
C LEU A 129 -26.33 -28.42 -12.58
N SER A 130 -26.94 -27.26 -12.82
CA SER A 130 -28.38 -27.13 -13.09
C SER A 130 -28.80 -27.98 -14.30
N THR A 131 -28.04 -27.94 -15.40
CA THR A 131 -28.37 -28.76 -16.58
C THR A 131 -28.28 -30.27 -16.28
N GLY A 132 -27.26 -30.70 -15.54
CA GLY A 132 -27.12 -32.11 -15.11
C GLY A 132 -28.26 -32.57 -14.22
N LEU A 133 -28.68 -31.73 -13.26
CA LEU A 133 -29.81 -32.02 -12.38
C LEU A 133 -31.15 -32.10 -13.14
N ARG A 134 -31.35 -31.24 -14.15
CA ARG A 134 -32.54 -31.33 -15.03
C ARG A 134 -32.55 -32.62 -15.83
N LEU A 135 -31.40 -33.04 -16.39
CA LEU A 135 -31.29 -34.32 -17.08
C LEU A 135 -31.61 -35.50 -16.15
N LEU A 136 -31.06 -35.49 -14.93
CA LEU A 136 -31.36 -36.51 -13.91
C LEU A 136 -32.87 -36.55 -13.57
N SER A 137 -33.49 -35.39 -13.34
CA SER A 137 -34.94 -35.28 -13.10
C SER A 137 -35.74 -35.86 -14.27
N THR A 138 -35.38 -35.55 -15.52
CA THR A 138 -36.07 -36.12 -16.69
C THR A 138 -35.91 -37.65 -16.78
N GLY A 139 -34.73 -38.18 -16.48
CA GLY A 139 -34.48 -39.63 -16.45
C GLY A 139 -35.29 -40.34 -15.37
N LEU A 140 -35.37 -39.75 -14.18
CA LEU A 140 -36.19 -40.28 -13.07
C LEU A 140 -37.68 -40.25 -13.38
N ARG A 141 -38.18 -39.21 -14.06
CA ARG A 141 -39.57 -39.16 -14.55
C ARG A 141 -39.85 -40.27 -15.56
N LEU A 142 -38.94 -40.52 -16.50
CA LEU A 142 -39.08 -41.63 -17.46
C LEU A 142 -39.10 -42.98 -16.75
N LEU A 143 -38.18 -43.21 -15.80
CA LEU A 143 -38.17 -44.42 -14.99
C LEU A 143 -39.49 -44.60 -14.22
N SER A 144 -39.98 -43.54 -13.59
CA SER A 144 -41.26 -43.53 -12.87
C SER A 144 -42.44 -43.89 -13.79
N THR A 145 -42.48 -43.35 -15.01
CA THR A 145 -43.51 -43.73 -16.00
C THR A 145 -43.41 -45.20 -16.42
N GLY A 146 -42.20 -45.73 -16.61
CA GLY A 146 -41.98 -47.14 -16.94
C GLY A 146 -42.42 -48.09 -15.81
N LEU A 147 -42.11 -47.74 -14.56
CA LEU A 147 -42.54 -48.50 -13.39
C LEU A 147 -44.06 -48.48 -13.20
N ARG A 148 -44.72 -47.35 -13.49
CA ARG A 148 -46.19 -47.28 -13.51
C ARG A 148 -46.81 -48.19 -14.56
N LEU A 149 -46.24 -48.21 -15.78
CA LEU A 149 -46.70 -49.13 -16.82
C LEU A 149 -46.52 -50.60 -16.40
N LEU A 150 -45.38 -50.96 -15.81
CA LEU A 150 -45.14 -52.29 -15.27
C LEU A 150 -46.15 -52.67 -14.18
N SER A 151 -46.38 -51.78 -13.21
CA SER A 151 -47.40 -51.96 -12.17
C SER A 151 -48.80 -52.18 -12.77
N THR A 152 -49.20 -51.40 -13.78
CA THR A 152 -50.49 -51.61 -14.45
C THR A 152 -50.58 -52.96 -15.18
N GLY A 153 -49.50 -53.40 -15.84
CA GLY A 153 -49.44 -54.72 -16.47
C GLY A 153 -49.53 -55.87 -15.47
N LEU A 154 -48.83 -55.76 -14.33
CA LEU A 154 -48.90 -56.76 -13.26
C LEU A 154 -50.29 -56.81 -12.61
N ARG A 155 -50.97 -55.67 -12.46
CA ARG A 155 -52.37 -55.63 -12.00
C ARG A 155 -53.31 -56.32 -12.98
N LEU A 156 -53.14 -56.11 -14.29
CA LEU A 156 -53.93 -56.81 -15.31
C LEU A 156 -53.67 -58.32 -15.33
N LEU A 157 -52.43 -58.74 -15.11
CA LEU A 157 -52.09 -60.16 -14.97
C LEU A 157 -52.72 -60.77 -13.71
N SER A 158 -52.65 -60.08 -12.58
CA SER A 158 -53.29 -60.48 -11.33
C SER A 158 -54.81 -60.64 -11.48
N THR A 159 -55.50 -59.68 -12.13
CA THR A 159 -56.94 -59.79 -12.40
C THR A 159 -57.28 -60.93 -13.34
N GLY A 160 -56.48 -61.16 -14.39
CA GLY A 160 -56.63 -62.30 -15.30
C GLY A 160 -56.48 -63.66 -14.59
N LEU A 161 -55.47 -63.80 -13.72
CA LEU A 161 -55.26 -65.01 -12.91
C LEU A 161 -56.40 -65.26 -11.91
N ARG A 162 -56.94 -64.19 -11.30
CA ARG A 162 -58.13 -64.29 -10.45
C ARG A 162 -59.35 -64.76 -11.23
N LEU A 163 -59.58 -64.24 -12.44
CA LEU A 163 -60.67 -64.68 -13.32
C LEU A 163 -60.51 -66.16 -13.70
N LEU A 164 -59.31 -66.58 -14.06
CA LEU A 164 -59.00 -67.99 -14.35
C LEU A 164 -59.28 -68.90 -13.13
N SER A 165 -58.81 -68.48 -11.95
CA SER A 165 -59.07 -69.18 -10.68
C SER A 165 -60.57 -69.32 -10.41
N THR A 166 -61.36 -68.25 -10.59
CA THR A 166 -62.82 -68.30 -10.44
C THR A 166 -63.50 -69.19 -11.48
N GLY A 167 -63.04 -69.18 -12.74
CA GLY A 167 -63.56 -70.03 -13.81
C GLY A 167 -63.31 -71.52 -13.56
N LEU A 168 -62.11 -71.87 -13.08
CA LEU A 168 -61.77 -73.25 -12.69
C LEU A 168 -62.63 -73.75 -11.53
N ARG A 169 -62.91 -72.89 -10.53
CA ARG A 169 -63.83 -73.23 -9.42
C ARG A 169 -65.27 -73.48 -9.90
N LEU A 170 -65.73 -72.76 -10.92
CA LEU A 170 -67.07 -73.00 -11.50
C LEU A 170 -67.12 -74.30 -12.31
N LEU A 171 -66.03 -74.66 -12.99
CA LEU A 171 -65.91 -75.86 -13.82
C LEU A 171 -65.66 -77.15 -13.00
N SER A 172 -65.27 -77.03 -11.72
CA SER A 172 -64.99 -78.18 -10.84
C SER A 172 -66.24 -79.03 -10.52
N THR A 173 -67.41 -78.68 -11.04
CA THR A 173 -68.62 -79.52 -11.00
C THR A 173 -68.57 -80.70 -11.99
N GLY A 174 -67.58 -80.75 -12.89
CA GLY A 174 -67.42 -81.83 -13.89
C GLY A 174 -66.00 -82.41 -14.08
N LEU A 175 -65.01 -81.99 -13.30
CA LEU A 175 -63.59 -82.45 -13.37
C LEU A 175 -63.08 -82.81 -11.96
N ASP A 176 -62.01 -83.61 -11.89
CA ASP A 176 -61.36 -84.09 -10.66
C ASP A 176 -61.02 -82.92 -9.70
N SER A 177 -61.66 -82.87 -8.53
CA SER A 177 -61.72 -81.69 -7.65
C SER A 177 -60.36 -81.21 -7.17
N ASP A 178 -59.44 -82.13 -6.91
CA ASP A 178 -58.13 -81.86 -6.33
C ASP A 178 -57.21 -81.13 -7.33
N SER A 179 -57.30 -81.48 -8.61
CA SER A 179 -56.52 -80.86 -9.68
C SER A 179 -56.97 -79.41 -9.91
N CYS A 180 -58.28 -79.16 -9.91
CA CYS A 180 -58.85 -77.81 -10.04
C CYS A 180 -58.48 -76.91 -8.85
N GLN A 181 -58.45 -77.47 -7.64
CA GLN A 181 -58.06 -76.74 -6.43
C GLN A 181 -56.57 -76.34 -6.46
N GLN A 182 -55.68 -77.26 -6.83
CA GLN A 182 -54.24 -76.96 -6.94
C GLN A 182 -53.93 -75.83 -7.95
N VAL A 183 -54.59 -75.84 -9.11
CA VAL A 183 -54.41 -74.78 -10.11
C VAL A 183 -55.00 -73.45 -9.62
N SER A 184 -56.16 -73.47 -8.94
CA SER A 184 -56.75 -72.27 -8.31
C SER A 184 -55.80 -71.65 -7.29
N ASP A 185 -55.19 -72.46 -6.43
CA ASP A 185 -54.28 -71.99 -5.37
C ASP A 185 -52.98 -71.44 -5.95
N PHE A 186 -52.43 -72.10 -6.98
CA PHE A 186 -51.28 -71.59 -7.72
C PHE A 186 -51.59 -70.24 -8.41
N CYS A 187 -52.74 -70.10 -9.06
CA CYS A 187 -53.15 -68.84 -9.68
C CYS A 187 -53.29 -67.72 -8.64
N GLN A 188 -53.81 -68.03 -7.45
CA GLN A 188 -53.91 -67.06 -6.36
C GLN A 188 -52.53 -66.64 -5.87
N GLN A 189 -51.61 -67.57 -5.67
CA GLN A 189 -50.25 -67.30 -5.23
C GLN A 189 -49.50 -66.39 -6.23
N VAL A 190 -49.63 -66.67 -7.54
CA VAL A 190 -49.03 -65.83 -8.58
C VAL A 190 -49.70 -64.45 -8.64
N SER A 191 -51.02 -64.37 -8.46
CA SER A 191 -51.74 -63.10 -8.36
C SER A 191 -51.24 -62.24 -7.20
N ASP A 192 -51.06 -62.83 -6.02
CA ASP A 192 -50.61 -62.10 -4.82
C ASP A 192 -49.16 -61.64 -4.98
N TYR A 193 -48.30 -62.47 -5.61
CA TYR A 193 -46.94 -62.07 -5.97
C TYR A 193 -46.92 -60.90 -6.97
N CYS A 194 -47.77 -60.94 -8.00
CA CYS A 194 -47.91 -59.83 -8.96
C CYS A 194 -48.35 -58.53 -8.27
N GLN A 195 -49.25 -58.62 -7.28
CA GLN A 195 -49.69 -57.47 -6.50
C GLN A 195 -48.53 -56.88 -5.66
N GLN A 196 -47.75 -57.73 -4.98
CA GLN A 196 -46.59 -57.28 -4.21
C GLN A 196 -45.55 -56.57 -5.09
N VAL A 197 -45.24 -57.13 -6.27
CA VAL A 197 -44.30 -56.51 -7.21
C VAL A 197 -44.87 -55.18 -7.75
N SER A 198 -46.17 -55.12 -8.03
CA SER A 198 -46.85 -53.88 -8.43
C SER A 198 -46.72 -52.80 -7.35
N ASP A 199 -46.97 -53.14 -6.09
CA ASP A 199 -46.91 -52.17 -4.99
C ASP A 199 -45.46 -51.68 -4.76
N TYR A 200 -44.48 -52.58 -4.89
CA TYR A 200 -43.07 -52.21 -4.87
C TYR A 200 -42.69 -51.27 -6.03
N CYS A 201 -43.15 -51.55 -7.26
CA CYS A 201 -42.93 -50.68 -8.41
C CYS A 201 -43.53 -49.27 -8.18
N GLN A 202 -44.70 -49.20 -7.55
CA GLN A 202 -45.32 -47.92 -7.21
C GLN A 202 -44.50 -47.15 -6.17
N GLN A 203 -44.01 -47.84 -5.12
CA GLN A 203 -43.16 -47.21 -4.10
C GLN A 203 -41.85 -46.65 -4.70
N VAL A 204 -41.21 -47.40 -5.60
CA VAL A 204 -39.99 -46.94 -6.29
C VAL A 204 -40.30 -45.78 -7.24
N SER A 205 -41.44 -45.82 -7.94
CA SER A 205 -41.92 -44.72 -8.79
C SER A 205 -42.14 -43.42 -8.00
N ASP A 206 -42.79 -43.52 -6.83
CA ASP A 206 -43.06 -42.37 -5.96
C ASP A 206 -41.75 -41.81 -5.36
N SER A 207 -40.84 -42.69 -4.92
CA SER A 207 -39.52 -42.29 -4.43
C SER A 207 -38.69 -41.62 -5.52
N GLY A 208 -38.71 -42.15 -6.75
CA GLY A 208 -38.06 -41.53 -7.90
C GLY A 208 -38.62 -40.15 -8.24
N GLN A 209 -39.93 -39.95 -8.06
CA GLN A 209 -40.57 -38.65 -8.25
C GLN A 209 -40.11 -37.63 -7.19
N GLN A 210 -40.02 -38.03 -5.91
CA GLN A 210 -39.49 -37.17 -4.86
C GLN A 210 -38.05 -36.71 -5.14
N VAL A 211 -37.19 -37.63 -5.58
CA VAL A 211 -35.80 -37.29 -5.96
C VAL A 211 -35.77 -36.37 -7.17
N SER A 212 -36.63 -36.59 -8.16
CA SER A 212 -36.78 -35.69 -9.32
C SER A 212 -37.16 -34.27 -8.89
N ASP A 213 -38.14 -34.13 -8.00
CA ASP A 213 -38.61 -32.82 -7.53
C ASP A 213 -37.51 -32.10 -6.73
N TYR A 214 -36.77 -32.84 -5.90
CA TYR A 214 -35.60 -32.29 -5.20
C TYR A 214 -34.50 -31.83 -6.18
N CYS A 215 -34.19 -32.62 -7.21
CA CYS A 215 -33.22 -32.23 -8.24
C CYS A 215 -33.64 -30.94 -8.97
N GLN A 216 -34.94 -30.78 -9.25
CA GLN A 216 -35.47 -29.57 -9.85
C GLN A 216 -35.31 -28.36 -8.91
N GLN A 217 -35.64 -28.51 -7.63
CA GLN A 217 -35.46 -27.46 -6.63
C GLN A 217 -34.00 -27.00 -6.51
N VAL A 218 -33.05 -27.94 -6.47
CA VAL A 218 -31.62 -27.63 -6.43
C VAL A 218 -31.17 -26.95 -7.73
N SER A 219 -31.65 -27.42 -8.89
CA SER A 219 -31.39 -26.78 -10.18
C SER A 219 -31.84 -25.31 -10.19
N ASP A 220 -33.05 -25.04 -9.72
CA ASP A 220 -33.61 -23.68 -9.70
C ASP A 220 -32.81 -22.76 -8.77
N TYR A 221 -32.40 -23.28 -7.60
CA TYR A 221 -31.50 -22.58 -6.70
C TYR A 221 -30.14 -22.27 -7.35
N CYS A 222 -29.52 -23.23 -8.04
CA CYS A 222 -28.28 -23.00 -8.78
C CYS A 222 -28.42 -21.90 -9.85
N GLN A 223 -29.56 -21.84 -10.55
CA GLN A 223 -29.83 -20.77 -11.53
C GLN A 223 -30.01 -19.41 -10.87
N GLN A 224 -30.69 -19.34 -9.73
CA GLN A 224 -30.85 -18.10 -8.97
C GLN A 224 -29.50 -17.55 -8.48
N VAL A 225 -28.66 -18.42 -7.91
CA VAL A 225 -27.31 -18.05 -7.47
C VAL A 225 -26.46 -17.61 -8.67
N SER A 226 -26.49 -18.35 -9.79
CA SER A 226 -25.77 -17.98 -11.01
C SER A 226 -26.18 -16.60 -11.53
N SER A 227 -27.49 -16.32 -11.55
CA SER A 227 -28.02 -15.01 -11.97
C SER A 227 -27.55 -13.87 -11.05
N SER A 228 -27.52 -14.13 -9.75
CA SER A 228 -27.06 -13.16 -8.73
C SER A 228 -25.56 -12.87 -8.87
N ILE A 229 -24.76 -13.89 -9.20
CA ILE A 229 -23.33 -13.75 -9.50
C ILE A 229 -23.12 -12.89 -10.76
N VAL A 230 -23.86 -13.15 -11.84
CA VAL A 230 -23.77 -12.38 -13.09
C VAL A 230 -24.15 -10.92 -12.87
N GLN A 231 -25.21 -10.64 -12.10
CA GLN A 231 -25.60 -9.27 -11.77
C GLN A 231 -24.54 -8.56 -10.92
N SER A 232 -23.99 -9.24 -9.92
CA SER A 232 -22.91 -8.70 -9.08
C SER A 232 -21.66 -8.40 -9.90
N GLN A 233 -21.36 -9.25 -10.89
CA GLN A 233 -20.24 -9.05 -11.80
C GLN A 233 -20.43 -7.83 -12.71
N GLY A 234 -21.63 -7.65 -13.28
CA GLY A 234 -21.95 -6.45 -14.06
C GLY A 234 -21.72 -5.16 -13.26
N ASN A 235 -22.10 -5.15 -11.98
CA ASN A 235 -21.86 -4.02 -11.09
C ASN A 235 -20.36 -3.78 -10.80
N VAL A 236 -19.57 -4.85 -10.65
CA VAL A 236 -18.12 -4.74 -10.44
C VAL A 236 -17.43 -4.19 -11.70
N ASP A 237 -17.79 -4.69 -12.87
CA ASP A 237 -17.19 -4.25 -14.14
C ASP A 237 -17.53 -2.78 -14.44
N ILE A 238 -18.77 -2.33 -14.17
CA ILE A 238 -19.18 -0.91 -14.30
C ILE A 238 -18.38 -0.01 -13.35
N LYS A 239 -18.29 -0.39 -12.06
CA LYS A 239 -17.52 0.39 -11.07
C LYS A 239 -16.03 0.44 -11.39
N MET A 240 -15.47 -0.64 -11.94
CA MET A 240 -14.08 -0.69 -12.38
C MET A 240 -13.85 0.30 -13.54
N HIS A 241 -14.77 0.33 -14.51
CA HIS A 241 -14.64 1.23 -15.66
C HIS A 241 -14.76 2.70 -15.26
N GLN A 242 -15.66 3.03 -14.32
CA GLN A 242 -15.82 4.38 -13.77
C GLN A 242 -14.63 4.83 -12.91
N SER A 243 -13.98 3.91 -12.19
CA SER A 243 -12.82 4.26 -11.33
C SER A 243 -11.52 4.44 -12.10
N LEU A 244 -11.49 4.14 -13.40
CA LEU A 244 -10.32 4.26 -14.28
C LEU A 244 -10.39 5.46 -15.24
N LEU A 245 -11.53 6.17 -15.28
CA LEU A 245 -11.75 7.43 -16.02
C LEU A 245 -11.61 8.62 -15.07
#